data_AF-A0A5C5Y4V9-F1
#
_entry.id   AF-A0A5C5Y4V9-F1
#
_cell.length_a   1.000
_cell.length_b   1.000
_cell.length_c   1.000
_cell.angle_alpha   90.00
_cell.angle_beta   90.00
_cell.angle_gamma   90.00
#
_symmetry.space_group_name_H-M   'P 1'
#
loop_
_entity.id
_entity.type
_entity.pdbx_description
1 polymer ?
#
loop_
_entity_poly.entity_id
_entity_poly.type
_entity_poly.pdbx_seq_one_letter_code
_entity_poly.pdbx_strand_id
1 'polypeptide(L)'
;MAVRLNVLLIQTPPPTSAAGSMIDEIVGQLIAVPGVDLMLVRSPHHWEPESTDRLTLENLQNDVAVLDWVPIEQSADALRQVCQDHARTRHENDADAPPPRVGSKCLFLFDLGQFETAVDVVDAIHRIQESRQVRTFQLFGTTAAPQKTTVDPVGTNSETRENGGRRSTSVRSNAVVGGSPKSSDAPPSTDSMKAENHRATKPASPPDNNQALDQLLDELDELDP
;
A
#
# COMPACT_ATOMS: atom_id res chain seq x y z
N MET A 1 -13.84 -17.98 -6.17
CA MET A 1 -12.43 -17.93 -6.63
C MET A 1 -11.64 -17.19 -5.57
N ALA A 2 -10.52 -17.74 -5.12
CA ALA A 2 -9.64 -17.03 -4.19
C ALA A 2 -9.01 -15.84 -4.93
N VAL A 3 -9.20 -14.63 -4.42
CA VAL A 3 -8.59 -13.42 -4.98
C VAL A 3 -7.13 -13.41 -4.53
N ARG A 4 -6.20 -13.36 -5.50
CA ARG A 4 -4.77 -13.24 -5.23
C ARG A 4 -4.35 -11.78 -5.25
N LEU A 5 -3.55 -11.37 -4.27
CA LEU A 5 -2.98 -10.04 -4.18
C LEU A 5 -1.48 -10.12 -4.50
N ASN A 6 -1.04 -9.38 -5.51
CA ASN A 6 0.38 -9.27 -5.81
C ASN A 6 1.01 -8.24 -4.86
N VAL A 7 2.04 -8.62 -4.11
CA VAL A 7 2.79 -7.71 -3.25
C VAL A 7 4.15 -7.46 -3.89
N LEU A 8 4.40 -6.22 -4.29
CA LEU A 8 5.68 -5.75 -4.79
C LEU A 8 6.47 -5.17 -3.63
N LEU A 9 7.63 -5.73 -3.33
CA LEU A 9 8.59 -5.16 -2.41
C LEU A 9 9.71 -4.52 -3.21
N ILE A 10 9.82 -3.20 -3.14
CA ILE A 10 10.87 -2.45 -3.83
C ILE A 10 12.15 -2.50 -2.99
N GLN A 11 13.23 -2.97 -3.60
CA GLN A 11 14.56 -3.07 -3.00
C GLN A 11 15.24 -1.70 -2.98
N THR A 12 14.61 -0.73 -2.34
CA THR A 12 15.23 0.56 -2.00
C THR A 12 16.11 0.35 -0.76
N PRO A 13 17.34 0.93 -0.71
CA PRO A 13 18.21 0.80 0.45
C PRO A 13 17.49 1.25 1.73
N PRO A 14 17.38 0.40 2.76
CA PRO A 14 16.72 0.79 4.00
C PRO A 14 17.50 1.90 4.71
N PRO A 15 16.82 2.83 5.40
CA PRO A 15 17.48 3.95 6.07
C PRO A 15 18.35 3.52 7.26
N THR A 16 18.09 2.33 7.83
CA THR A 16 18.81 1.80 8.99
C THR A 16 19.00 0.28 8.90
N SER A 17 19.95 -0.27 9.66
CA SER A 17 20.14 -1.73 9.75
C SER A 17 18.93 -2.45 10.35
N ALA A 18 18.21 -1.82 11.28
CA ALA A 18 16.98 -2.37 11.86
C ALA A 18 15.86 -2.47 10.80
N ALA A 19 15.76 -1.47 9.91
CA ALA A 19 14.87 -1.51 8.77
C ALA A 19 15.23 -2.64 7.78
N GLY A 20 16.51 -2.98 7.64
CA GLY A 20 16.94 -4.17 6.89
C GLY A 20 16.38 -5.47 7.47
N SER A 21 16.51 -5.67 8.79
CA SER A 21 15.94 -6.85 9.46
C SER A 21 14.42 -6.92 9.37
N MET A 22 13.74 -5.77 9.38
CA MET A 22 12.28 -5.70 9.18
C MET A 22 11.88 -6.19 7.78
N ILE A 23 12.66 -5.89 6.74
CA ILE A 23 12.39 -6.39 5.38
C ILE A 23 12.49 -7.91 5.35
N ASP A 24 13.56 -8.48 5.92
CA ASP A 24 13.75 -9.93 5.95
C ASP A 24 12.60 -10.63 6.67
N GLU A 25 12.11 -10.02 7.75
CA GLU A 25 10.94 -10.51 8.49
C GLU A 25 9.65 -10.40 7.66
N ILE A 26 9.40 -9.26 6.99
CA ILE A 26 8.25 -9.07 6.09
C ILE A 26 8.27 -10.13 4.99
N VAL A 27 9.42 -10.34 4.34
CA VAL A 27 9.60 -11.34 3.28
C VAL A 27 9.30 -12.74 3.82
N GLY A 28 9.87 -13.09 4.98
CA GLY A 28 9.67 -14.38 5.63
C GLY A 28 8.20 -14.66 5.99
N GLN A 29 7.49 -13.64 6.48
CA GLN A 29 6.08 -13.77 6.83
C GLN A 29 5.18 -13.83 5.58
N LEU A 30 5.40 -12.96 4.59
CA LEU A 30 4.54 -12.88 3.40
C LEU A 30 4.62 -14.11 2.50
N ILE A 31 5.76 -14.79 2.44
CA ILE A 31 5.90 -16.05 1.67
C ILE A 31 4.97 -17.15 2.21
N ALA A 32 4.61 -17.10 3.50
CA ALA A 32 3.72 -18.07 4.12
C ALA A 32 2.23 -17.70 4.00
N VAL A 33 1.89 -16.52 3.47
CA VAL A 33 0.50 -16.03 3.43
C VAL A 33 -0.23 -16.60 2.20
N PRO A 34 -1.34 -17.34 2.40
CA PRO A 34 -2.09 -17.89 1.28
C PRO A 34 -2.79 -16.79 0.47
N GLY A 35 -2.66 -16.86 -0.86
CA GLY A 35 -3.30 -15.89 -1.76
C GLY A 35 -2.56 -14.55 -1.86
N VAL A 36 -1.33 -14.47 -1.35
CA VAL A 36 -0.41 -13.37 -1.61
C VAL A 36 0.72 -13.89 -2.52
N ASP A 37 1.06 -13.10 -3.54
CA ASP A 37 2.18 -13.35 -4.44
C ASP A 37 3.25 -12.28 -4.20
N LEU A 38 4.33 -12.62 -3.51
CA LEU A 38 5.45 -11.70 -3.26
C LEU A 38 6.37 -11.62 -4.48
N MET A 39 6.65 -10.40 -4.94
CA MET A 39 7.61 -10.08 -5.98
C MET A 39 8.61 -9.06 -5.47
N LEU A 40 9.89 -9.37 -5.62
CA LEU A 40 10.98 -8.46 -5.30
C LEU A 40 11.35 -7.71 -6.57
N VAL A 41 11.32 -6.38 -6.51
CA VAL A 41 11.64 -5.53 -7.64
C VAL A 41 12.76 -4.57 -7.25
N ARG A 42 13.71 -4.33 -8.14
CA ARG A 42 14.74 -3.31 -7.90
C ARG A 42 14.14 -1.92 -7.77
N SER A 43 14.90 -1.02 -7.14
CA SER A 43 14.55 0.39 -7.02
C SER A 43 14.17 1.00 -8.38
N PRO A 44 13.17 1.91 -8.45
CA PRO A 44 12.69 2.52 -9.68
C PRO A 44 13.75 3.19 -10.56
N HIS A 45 14.89 3.57 -9.98
CA HIS A 45 16.04 4.10 -10.74
C HIS A 45 16.65 3.09 -11.73
N HIS A 46 16.35 1.79 -11.59
CA HIS A 46 16.89 0.72 -12.44
C HIS A 46 15.84 0.14 -13.41
N TRP A 47 14.67 0.77 -13.55
CA TRP A 47 13.62 0.34 -14.48
C TRP A 47 13.87 0.86 -15.90
N GLU A 48 15.03 0.52 -16.45
CA GLU A 48 15.33 0.81 -17.85
C GLU A 48 14.33 0.10 -18.79
N PRO A 49 14.10 0.62 -20.02
CA PRO A 49 13.15 0.04 -20.97
C PRO A 49 13.37 -1.46 -21.29
N GLU A 50 14.61 -1.94 -21.19
CA GLU A 50 14.99 -3.33 -21.44
C GLU A 50 15.09 -4.16 -20.15
N SER A 51 14.79 -3.57 -18.99
CA SER A 51 14.88 -4.26 -17.71
C SER A 51 13.76 -5.30 -17.56
N THR A 52 14.12 -6.51 -17.14
CA THR A 52 13.17 -7.59 -16.82
C THR A 52 12.13 -7.12 -15.80
N ASP A 53 12.54 -6.31 -14.83
CA ASP A 53 11.67 -5.79 -13.78
C ASP A 53 10.52 -4.97 -14.37
N ARG A 54 10.83 -4.11 -15.36
CA ARG A 54 9.86 -3.30 -16.06
C ARG A 54 8.87 -4.18 -16.84
N LEU A 55 9.37 -5.18 -17.56
CA LEU A 55 8.52 -6.13 -18.30
C LEU A 55 7.58 -6.91 -17.37
N THR A 56 8.04 -7.28 -16.18
CA THR A 56 7.22 -7.96 -15.17
C THR A 56 6.13 -7.04 -14.63
N LEU A 57 6.46 -5.78 -14.32
CA LEU A 57 5.52 -4.78 -13.84
C LEU A 57 4.45 -4.42 -14.89
N GLU A 58 4.82 -4.30 -16.16
CA GLU A 58 3.89 -4.02 -17.26
C GLU A 58 2.87 -5.16 -17.46
N ASN A 59 3.26 -6.41 -17.16
CA ASN A 59 2.42 -7.59 -17.31
C ASN A 59 1.55 -7.90 -16.07
N LEU A 60 1.47 -7.01 -15.08
CA LEU A 60 0.65 -7.24 -13.90
C LEU A 60 -0.84 -7.19 -14.24
N GLN A 61 -1.52 -8.32 -14.04
CA GLN A 61 -2.96 -8.45 -14.34
C GLN A 61 -3.86 -8.28 -13.11
N ASN A 62 -3.33 -8.51 -11.91
CA ASN A 62 -4.10 -8.46 -10.67
C ASN A 62 -3.95 -7.11 -9.95
N ASP A 63 -4.69 -6.95 -8.85
CA ASP A 63 -4.46 -5.88 -7.90
C ASP A 63 -3.09 -6.04 -7.23
N VAL A 64 -2.49 -4.90 -6.90
CA VAL A 64 -1.09 -4.83 -6.49
C VAL A 64 -0.98 -3.99 -5.22
N ALA A 65 -0.28 -4.52 -4.23
CA ALA A 65 0.22 -3.79 -3.08
C ALA A 65 1.72 -3.54 -3.25
N VAL A 66 2.18 -2.33 -2.98
CA VAL A 66 3.57 -1.90 -3.14
C VAL A 66 4.10 -1.51 -1.78
N LEU A 67 5.24 -2.07 -1.42
CA LEU A 67 5.98 -1.79 -0.20
C LEU A 67 7.30 -1.10 -0.57
N ASP A 68 7.50 0.11 -0.08
CA ASP A 68 8.72 0.89 -0.33
C ASP A 68 9.06 1.76 0.89
N TRP A 69 10.33 2.16 1.03
CA TRP A 69 10.78 3.12 2.05
C TRP A 69 10.63 4.59 1.61
N VAL A 70 10.36 4.77 0.33
CA VAL A 70 10.14 6.08 -0.28
C VAL A 70 8.69 6.50 -0.01
N PRO A 71 8.42 7.81 0.20
CA PRO A 71 7.06 8.31 0.34
C PRO A 71 6.14 7.88 -0.80
N ILE A 72 4.87 7.61 -0.44
CA ILE A 72 3.83 7.08 -1.33
C ILE A 72 3.72 7.85 -2.65
N GLU A 73 3.83 9.19 -2.62
CA GLU A 73 3.70 10.05 -3.81
C GLU A 73 4.79 9.76 -4.83
N GLN A 74 6.03 9.58 -4.37
CA GLN A 74 7.18 9.32 -5.24
C GLN A 74 7.10 7.91 -5.83
N SER A 75 6.74 6.91 -5.02
CA SER A 75 6.52 5.54 -5.50
C SER A 75 5.33 5.47 -6.47
N ALA A 76 4.27 6.25 -6.24
CA ALA A 76 3.14 6.36 -7.16
C ALA A 76 3.53 6.96 -8.52
N ASP A 77 4.35 8.02 -8.51
CA ASP A 77 4.78 8.67 -9.75
C ASP A 77 5.74 7.77 -10.57
N ALA A 78 6.62 7.02 -9.90
CA ALA A 78 7.46 6.03 -10.55
C ALA A 78 6.62 4.91 -11.18
N LEU A 79 5.66 4.36 -10.43
CA LEU A 79 4.81 3.27 -10.90
C LEU A 79 3.80 3.68 -11.96
N ARG A 80 3.36 4.94 -12.00
CA ARG A 80 2.44 5.44 -13.04
C ARG A 80 3.01 5.28 -14.45
N GLN A 81 4.34 5.31 -14.60
CA GLN A 81 4.99 5.16 -15.91
C GLN A 81 4.93 3.72 -16.42
N VAL A 82 4.90 2.74 -15.51
CA VAL A 82 5.02 1.31 -15.82
C VAL A 82 3.67 0.59 -15.71
N CYS A 83 2.87 0.91 -14.68
CA CYS A 83 1.58 0.29 -14.38
C CYS A 83 0.42 1.22 -14.77
N GLN A 84 0.24 1.50 -16.06
CA GLN A 84 -0.76 2.46 -16.56
C GLN A 84 -2.22 2.02 -16.30
N ASP A 85 -2.45 0.71 -16.19
CA ASP A 85 -3.77 0.13 -15.93
C ASP A 85 -4.19 0.18 -14.46
N HIS A 86 -3.24 0.49 -13.57
CA HIS A 86 -3.46 0.47 -12.13
C HIS A 86 -3.69 1.87 -11.59
N ALA A 87 -4.75 2.02 -10.79
CA ALA A 87 -5.09 3.27 -10.15
C ALA A 87 -4.75 3.21 -8.65
N ARG A 88 -4.01 4.22 -8.15
CA ARG A 88 -3.83 4.44 -6.70
C ARG A 88 -5.20 4.42 -6.03
N THR A 89 -5.36 3.54 -5.05
CA THR A 89 -6.64 3.23 -4.43
C THR A 89 -6.56 3.41 -2.93
N ARG A 90 -7.58 4.06 -2.37
CA ARG A 90 -7.68 4.31 -0.94
C ARG A 90 -7.67 3.03 -0.09
N HIS A 91 -6.86 3.04 0.97
CA HIS A 91 -6.87 2.05 2.05
C HIS A 91 -6.60 2.70 3.41
N GLU A 92 -6.53 1.92 4.49
CA GLU A 92 -6.44 2.44 5.87
C GLU A 92 -5.14 3.24 6.14
N ASN A 93 -4.04 2.89 5.49
CA ASN A 93 -2.74 3.58 5.60
C ASN A 93 -2.53 4.64 4.50
N ASP A 94 -3.44 4.76 3.53
CA ASP A 94 -3.41 5.77 2.48
C ASP A 94 -4.80 6.38 2.32
N ALA A 95 -5.13 7.28 3.25
CA ALA A 95 -6.42 7.96 3.28
C ALA A 95 -6.57 9.04 2.20
N ASP A 96 -5.45 9.54 1.66
CA ASP A 96 -5.38 10.61 0.67
C ASP A 96 -5.54 10.10 -0.77
N ALA A 97 -5.43 8.78 -0.97
CA ALA A 97 -5.68 8.17 -2.26
C ALA A 97 -7.13 8.36 -2.76
N PRO A 98 -7.32 8.51 -4.09
CA PRO A 98 -8.64 8.64 -4.67
C PRO A 98 -9.47 7.35 -4.48
N PRO A 99 -10.81 7.48 -4.52
CA PRO A 99 -11.69 6.32 -4.44
C PRO A 99 -11.47 5.38 -5.65
N PRO A 100 -11.67 4.06 -5.48
CA PRO A 100 -11.45 3.09 -6.53
C PRO A 100 -12.29 3.43 -7.77
N ARG A 101 -11.65 3.45 -8.94
CA ARG A 101 -12.36 3.62 -10.21
C ARG A 101 -12.93 2.28 -10.65
N VAL A 102 -14.18 2.29 -11.12
CA VAL A 102 -14.85 1.09 -11.60
C VAL A 102 -14.15 0.58 -12.86
N GLY A 103 -13.67 -0.67 -12.83
CA GLY A 103 -13.03 -1.33 -13.97
C GLY A 103 -11.52 -1.14 -14.08
N SER A 104 -10.88 -0.37 -13.20
CA SER A 104 -9.41 -0.30 -13.13
C SER A 104 -8.85 -1.27 -12.10
N LYS A 105 -7.64 -1.80 -12.35
CA LYS A 105 -6.88 -2.54 -11.34
C LYS A 105 -6.47 -1.59 -10.23
N CYS A 106 -6.38 -2.09 -9.02
CA CYS A 106 -6.08 -1.25 -7.86
C CYS A 106 -4.60 -1.35 -7.49
N LEU A 107 -4.01 -0.19 -7.21
CA LEU A 107 -2.65 -0.02 -6.69
C LEU A 107 -2.75 0.47 -5.24
N PHE A 108 -2.27 -0.32 -4.30
CA PHE A 108 -2.15 0.04 -2.89
C PHE A 108 -0.69 0.33 -2.60
N LEU A 109 -0.40 1.45 -1.96
CA LEU A 109 0.96 1.92 -1.75
C LEU A 109 1.20 2.07 -0.26
N PHE A 110 2.27 1.44 0.23
CA PHE A 110 2.64 1.44 1.62
C PHE A 110 4.03 2.02 1.76
N ASP A 111 4.13 3.07 2.56
CA ASP A 111 5.39 3.60 3.04
C ASP A 111 5.80 2.82 4.29
N LEU A 112 6.83 1.99 4.15
CA LEU A 112 7.40 1.17 5.21
C LEU A 112 7.95 2.02 6.37
N GLY A 113 8.29 3.29 6.13
CA GLY A 113 8.71 4.23 7.17
C GLY A 113 7.60 4.60 8.16
N GLN A 114 6.34 4.32 7.82
CA GLN A 114 5.18 4.57 8.70
C GLN A 114 4.85 3.38 9.62
N PHE A 115 5.50 2.24 9.43
CA PHE A 115 5.26 1.03 10.20
C PHE A 115 6.37 0.82 11.23
N GLU A 116 5.99 0.47 12.45
CA GLU A 116 6.94 0.14 13.52
C GLU A 116 7.40 -1.33 13.44
N THR A 117 6.53 -2.22 12.99
CA THR A 117 6.76 -3.67 12.99
C THR A 117 6.37 -4.34 11.69
N ALA A 118 7.08 -5.42 11.32
CA ALA A 118 6.77 -6.23 10.14
C ALA A 118 5.34 -6.81 10.17
N VAL A 119 4.90 -7.20 11.38
CA VAL A 119 3.55 -7.75 11.62
C VAL A 119 2.46 -6.76 11.21
N ASP A 120 2.65 -5.46 11.47
CA ASP A 120 1.66 -4.43 11.15
C ASP A 120 1.48 -4.30 9.63
N VAL A 121 2.55 -4.44 8.86
CA VAL A 121 2.52 -4.44 7.38
C VAL A 121 1.74 -5.65 6.87
N VAL A 122 2.03 -6.84 7.41
CA VAL A 122 1.38 -8.09 7.02
C VAL A 122 -0.12 -8.04 7.36
N ASP A 123 -0.47 -7.54 8.54
CA ASP A 123 -1.86 -7.36 8.95
C ASP A 123 -2.61 -6.38 8.03
N ALA A 124 -1.98 -5.28 7.62
CA ALA A 124 -2.57 -4.34 6.67
C ALA A 124 -2.80 -4.98 5.29
N ILE A 125 -1.86 -5.78 4.80
CA ILE A 125 -2.01 -6.55 3.55
C ILE A 125 -3.16 -7.56 3.67
N HIS A 126 -3.26 -8.26 4.81
CA HIS A 126 -4.33 -9.22 5.06
C HIS A 126 -5.71 -8.54 5.07
N ARG A 127 -5.83 -7.37 5.69
CA ARG A 127 -7.08 -6.58 5.68
C ARG A 127 -7.50 -6.18 4.27
N ILE A 128 -6.55 -5.78 3.42
CA ILE A 128 -6.83 -5.49 2.01
C ILE A 128 -7.33 -6.76 1.31
N GLN A 129 -6.65 -7.89 1.51
CA GLN A 129 -7.04 -9.16 0.92
C GLN A 129 -8.46 -9.56 1.34
N GLU A 130 -8.78 -9.49 2.64
CA GLU A 130 -10.11 -9.79 3.19
C GLU A 130 -11.19 -8.89 2.60
N SER A 131 -10.91 -7.59 2.45
CA SER A 131 -11.87 -6.63 1.88
C SER A 131 -12.25 -6.95 0.43
N ARG A 132 -11.37 -7.66 -0.29
CA ARG A 132 -11.60 -8.08 -1.68
C ARG A 132 -12.19 -9.48 -1.81
N GLN A 133 -12.22 -10.26 -0.74
CA GLN A 133 -12.85 -11.58 -0.79
C GLN A 133 -14.37 -11.41 -0.94
N VAL A 134 -14.86 -11.67 -2.15
CA VAL A 134 -16.30 -11.75 -2.42
C VAL A 134 -16.87 -12.94 -1.68
N ARG A 135 -17.48 -12.69 -0.51
CA ARG A 135 -18.23 -13.70 0.23
C ARG A 135 -19.56 -13.94 -0.50
N THR A 136 -19.58 -14.95 -1.37
CA THR A 136 -20.82 -15.39 -2.00
C THR A 136 -21.63 -16.21 -1.00
N PHE A 137 -22.71 -15.64 -0.48
CA PHE A 137 -23.73 -16.42 0.23
C PHE A 137 -24.69 -17.01 -0.80
N GLN A 138 -24.95 -18.31 -0.75
CA GLN A 138 -26.03 -18.89 -1.55
C GLN A 138 -27.37 -18.44 -0.98
N LEU A 139 -28.08 -17.57 -1.71
CA LEU A 139 -29.41 -17.08 -1.33
C LEU A 139 -30.55 -18.07 -1.72
N PHE A 140 -30.23 -19.28 -2.17
CA PHE A 140 -31.22 -20.29 -2.57
C PHE A 140 -31.30 -21.45 -1.58
N GLY A 141 -31.99 -21.18 -0.48
CA GLY A 141 -32.57 -22.18 0.42
C GLY A 141 -34.09 -21.99 0.53
N THR A 142 -34.78 -21.64 -0.56
CA THR A 142 -36.25 -21.54 -0.57
C THR A 142 -36.86 -22.81 -1.15
N THR A 143 -36.85 -23.89 -0.36
CA THR A 143 -37.97 -24.85 -0.22
C THR A 143 -37.63 -25.87 0.89
N ALA A 144 -37.52 -25.42 2.13
CA ALA A 144 -37.96 -26.25 3.24
C ALA A 144 -39.31 -25.68 3.68
N ALA A 145 -40.39 -26.23 3.14
CA ALA A 145 -41.72 -25.96 3.66
C ALA A 145 -41.71 -26.30 5.17
N PRO A 146 -42.20 -25.42 6.05
CA PRO A 146 -42.40 -25.79 7.44
C PRO A 146 -43.46 -26.89 7.44
N GLN A 147 -43.06 -28.13 7.75
CA GLN A 147 -44.04 -29.17 8.06
C GLN A 147 -44.78 -28.72 9.32
N LYS A 148 -46.02 -28.29 9.07
CA LYS A 148 -47.06 -28.01 10.02
C LYS A 148 -47.37 -29.29 10.80
N THR A 149 -46.75 -29.49 11.96
CA THR A 149 -47.25 -30.44 12.95
C THR A 149 -48.44 -29.77 13.65
N THR A 150 -49.62 -29.96 13.06
CA THR A 150 -50.90 -29.78 13.74
C THR A 150 -51.04 -30.89 14.78
N VAL A 151 -50.92 -30.55 16.06
CA VAL A 151 -51.59 -31.25 17.16
C VAL A 151 -52.08 -30.18 18.14
N ASP A 152 -53.37 -29.87 18.10
CA ASP A 152 -54.14 -29.16 19.14
C ASP A 152 -54.73 -30.21 20.14
N PRO A 153 -55.37 -29.84 21.27
CA PRO A 153 -54.88 -29.01 22.38
C PRO A 153 -55.27 -29.60 23.78
N VAL A 154 -54.43 -29.47 24.80
CA VAL A 154 -54.79 -29.52 26.24
C VAL A 154 -53.68 -28.72 26.94
N GLY A 155 -53.89 -27.67 27.71
CA GLY A 155 -55.05 -26.93 28.17
C GLY A 155 -54.54 -25.82 29.08
N THR A 156 -55.37 -24.79 29.24
CA THR A 156 -55.48 -23.98 30.47
C THR A 156 -54.52 -22.78 30.63
N ASN A 157 -55.12 -21.62 30.33
CA ASN A 157 -55.06 -20.32 31.01
C ASN A 157 -53.90 -19.37 30.64
N SER A 158 -54.19 -18.23 29.98
CA SER A 158 -54.67 -16.94 30.55
C SER A 158 -53.56 -16.31 31.40
N GLU A 159 -53.00 -15.11 31.16
CA GLU A 159 -53.55 -13.80 30.81
C GLU A 159 -52.40 -12.94 30.22
N THR A 160 -52.59 -12.20 29.13
CA THR A 160 -53.12 -10.82 29.05
C THR A 160 -52.14 -9.72 29.48
N ARG A 161 -51.63 -8.98 28.48
CA ARG A 161 -51.64 -7.49 28.33
C ARG A 161 -50.37 -7.02 27.61
N GLU A 162 -50.49 -6.55 26.37
CA GLU A 162 -51.02 -5.26 25.91
C GLU A 162 -50.04 -4.08 26.08
N ASN A 163 -50.10 -3.22 25.06
CA ASN A 163 -49.52 -1.89 24.89
C ASN A 163 -48.07 -1.81 24.43
N GLY A 164 -47.75 -1.03 23.41
CA GLY A 164 -48.58 -0.07 22.66
C GLY A 164 -47.64 0.77 21.82
N GLY A 165 -48.01 1.02 20.57
CA GLY A 165 -47.22 1.85 19.68
C GLY A 165 -47.14 3.30 20.15
N ARG A 166 -46.12 4.02 19.68
CA ARG A 166 -46.26 5.43 19.27
C ARG A 166 -45.05 5.93 18.50
N ARG A 167 -45.40 6.64 17.43
CA ARG A 167 -44.59 7.44 16.51
C ARG A 167 -44.53 8.88 17.06
N SER A 168 -43.40 9.57 16.88
CA SER A 168 -43.23 11.05 16.88
C SER A 168 -41.76 11.36 16.52
N THR A 169 -41.37 11.89 15.35
CA THR A 169 -41.40 13.27 14.79
C THR A 169 -40.70 14.39 15.58
N SER A 170 -39.72 15.02 14.89
CA SER A 170 -39.21 16.40 15.01
C SER A 170 -38.38 16.71 16.28
N VAL A 171 -37.29 17.49 16.29
CA VAL A 171 -37.17 18.88 15.84
C VAL A 171 -35.69 19.27 15.58
N ARG A 172 -35.55 20.18 14.62
CA ARG A 172 -34.40 20.97 14.13
C ARG A 172 -34.01 22.14 15.06
N SER A 173 -32.72 22.47 15.19
CA SER A 173 -32.13 23.80 15.52
C SER A 173 -30.61 23.60 15.44
N ASN A 174 -29.77 24.14 14.55
CA ASN A 174 -29.56 25.44 13.89
C ASN A 174 -28.98 26.56 14.77
N ALA A 175 -27.85 27.08 14.28
CA ALA A 175 -27.15 28.33 14.60
C ALA A 175 -26.34 28.32 15.91
N VAL A 176 -25.09 28.81 15.95
CA VAL A 176 -24.71 30.21 15.70
C VAL A 176 -23.18 30.32 15.65
N VAL A 177 -22.67 31.03 14.63
CA VAL A 177 -21.62 32.07 14.66
C VAL A 177 -20.21 31.66 15.13
N GLY A 178 -19.13 31.89 14.40
CA GLY A 178 -18.81 32.96 13.44
C GLY A 178 -17.51 33.63 13.92
N GLY A 179 -16.55 33.89 13.02
CA GLY A 179 -15.33 34.59 13.41
C GLY A 179 -14.13 34.42 12.48
N SER A 180 -14.19 34.99 11.29
CA SER A 180 -13.02 35.59 10.62
C SER A 180 -13.54 36.93 10.10
N PRO A 181 -12.82 38.06 10.29
CA PRO A 181 -11.73 38.38 9.34
C PRO A 181 -10.63 39.33 9.89
N LYS A 182 -9.69 39.66 8.97
CA LYS A 182 -8.71 40.78 8.97
C LYS A 182 -7.42 40.57 9.78
N SER A 183 -6.24 40.99 9.35
CA SER A 183 -5.75 41.74 8.17
C SER A 183 -4.22 41.84 8.28
N SER A 184 -3.53 42.05 7.15
CA SER A 184 -2.24 42.76 7.02
C SER A 184 -0.98 42.04 7.57
N ASP A 185 0.23 42.18 7.07
CA ASP A 185 0.83 43.07 6.08
C ASP A 185 2.18 42.48 5.57
N ALA A 186 2.66 43.07 4.49
CA ALA A 186 3.91 43.01 3.70
C ALA A 186 5.21 42.29 4.17
N PRO A 187 6.11 41.99 3.19
CA PRO A 187 7.41 41.32 3.37
C PRO A 187 8.56 42.31 3.65
N PRO A 188 9.78 41.80 3.92
CA PRO A 188 10.97 42.45 3.40
C PRO A 188 11.89 41.50 2.62
N SER A 189 12.35 42.02 1.48
CA SER A 189 13.53 41.58 0.74
C SER A 189 14.76 42.37 1.21
N THR A 190 15.90 41.71 1.38
CA THR A 190 17.29 42.21 1.24
C THR A 190 18.19 40.97 1.31
N ASP A 191 18.82 40.46 0.25
CA ASP A 191 19.95 40.99 -0.54
C ASP A 191 21.31 40.85 0.17
N SER A 192 22.36 40.59 -0.63
CA SER A 192 23.79 40.31 -0.33
C SER A 192 24.18 38.83 -0.39
N MET A 193 24.61 38.33 -1.55
CA MET A 193 25.97 38.44 -2.12
C MET A 193 27.07 37.88 -1.21
N LYS A 194 27.54 36.68 -1.55
CA LYS A 194 28.98 36.40 -1.60
C LYS A 194 29.28 35.25 -2.57
N ALA A 195 29.70 35.64 -3.77
CA ALA A 195 30.46 34.81 -4.68
C ALA A 195 31.95 35.07 -4.41
N GLU A 196 32.71 33.99 -4.17
CA GLU A 196 34.17 33.81 -4.28
C GLU A 196 34.47 32.52 -3.47
N ASN A 197 35.25 31.54 -3.91
CA ASN A 197 36.38 31.61 -4.81
C ASN A 197 36.69 30.21 -5.38
N HIS A 198 37.40 30.23 -6.49
CA HIS A 198 37.85 29.10 -7.30
C HIS A 198 38.59 27.98 -6.52
N ARG A 199 38.25 26.73 -6.83
CA ARG A 199 39.27 25.68 -7.01
C ARG A 199 38.83 24.68 -8.07
N ALA A 200 39.34 24.88 -9.28
CA ALA A 200 39.39 23.87 -10.31
C ALA A 200 40.28 22.71 -9.84
N THR A 201 39.67 21.63 -9.35
CA THR A 201 40.30 20.31 -9.32
C THR A 201 39.90 19.58 -10.60
N LYS A 202 40.83 19.64 -11.55
CA LYS A 202 41.15 18.64 -12.59
C LYS A 202 40.26 17.38 -12.54
N PRO A 203 39.48 17.06 -13.58
CA PRO A 203 38.88 15.74 -13.66
C PRO A 203 40.04 14.74 -13.81
N ALA A 204 40.21 13.88 -12.79
CA ALA A 204 40.99 12.68 -12.94
C ALA A 204 40.28 11.84 -14.00
N SER A 205 41.02 11.50 -15.05
CA SER A 205 40.61 10.50 -16.05
C SER A 205 40.09 9.26 -15.34
N PRO A 206 39.01 8.62 -15.83
CA PRO A 206 38.60 7.33 -15.29
C PRO A 206 39.77 6.35 -15.43
N PRO A 207 40.07 5.53 -14.41
CA PRO A 207 41.05 4.46 -14.56
C PRO A 207 40.59 3.55 -15.70
N ASP A 208 41.49 3.28 -16.65
CA ASP A 208 41.28 2.28 -17.68
C ASP A 208 40.85 0.98 -17.00
N ASN A 209 39.61 0.57 -17.21
CA ASN A 209 38.97 -0.61 -16.61
C ASN A 209 39.82 -1.89 -16.76
N ASN A 210 40.72 -1.91 -17.75
CA ASN A 210 41.65 -3.01 -18.00
C ASN A 210 42.74 -3.13 -16.93
N GLN A 211 43.23 -2.03 -16.34
CA GLN A 211 44.22 -2.11 -15.25
C GLN A 211 43.62 -2.60 -13.94
N ALA A 212 42.34 -2.31 -13.69
CA ALA A 212 41.62 -2.83 -12.53
C ALA A 212 41.34 -4.34 -12.65
N LEU A 213 41.14 -4.84 -13.88
CA LEU A 213 40.98 -6.27 -14.14
C LEU A 213 42.30 -7.04 -14.02
N ASP A 214 43.42 -6.47 -14.48
CA ASP A 214 44.75 -7.07 -14.32
C ASP A 214 45.14 -7.17 -12.83
N GLN A 215 44.82 -6.15 -12.02
CA GLN A 215 45.05 -6.21 -10.56
C GLN A 215 44.21 -7.27 -9.84
N LEU A 216 42.97 -7.50 -10.29
CA LEU A 216 42.12 -8.56 -9.74
C LEU A 216 42.59 -9.96 -10.16
N LEU A 217 43.27 -10.10 -11.31
CA LEU A 217 43.87 -11.35 -11.76
C LEU A 217 45.11 -11.71 -10.94
N ASP A 218 45.97 -10.72 -10.65
CA ASP A 218 47.15 -10.92 -9.81
C ASP A 218 46.76 -11.27 -8.35
N GLU A 219 45.70 -10.66 -7.79
CA GLU A 219 45.21 -11.00 -6.44
C GLU A 219 44.56 -12.39 -6.34
N LEU A 220 44.01 -12.92 -7.45
CA LEU A 220 43.44 -14.27 -7.51
C LEU A 220 44.52 -15.36 -7.58
N ASP A 221 45.67 -15.08 -8.17
CA ASP A 221 46.80 -16.01 -8.28
C ASP A 221 47.56 -16.15 -6.95
N GLU A 222 47.52 -15.12 -6.09
CA GLU A 222 48.15 -15.15 -4.76
C GLU A 222 47.31 -15.91 -3.69
N LEU A 223 46.07 -16.28 -4.03
CA LEU A 223 45.11 -16.90 -3.09
C LEU A 223 45.05 -18.44 -3.14
N ASP A 224 45.89 -19.10 -3.94
CA ASP A 224 46.00 -20.58 -3.99
C ASP A 224 47.41 -21.04 -3.56
N PRO A 225 47.62 -21.48 -2.30
CA PRO A 225 48.89 -22.03 -1.81
C PRO A 225 49.18 -23.47 -2.23
#